data_AF-A0A6S7J6Z4-F1
#
_entry.id   AF-A0A6S7J6Z4-F1
#
_cell.length_a   1.000
_cell.length_b   1.000
_cell.length_c   1.000
_cell.angle_alpha   90.00
_cell.angle_beta   90.00
_cell.angle_gamma   90.00
#
_symmetry.space_group_name_H-M   'P 1'
#
loop_
_entity.id
_entity.type
_entity.pdbx_description
1 polymer ?
#
loop_
_entity_poly.entity_id
_entity_poly.type
_entity_poly.pdbx_seq_one_letter_code
_entity_poly.pdbx_strand_id
1 'polypeptide(L)'
;NVRSLHLHIVDVASDYNVKAADINIFVETALCSNDDNELYQIPGFQLFRNDFIPDGTRTPYGTAVYVKDNMQLILEPSRCNYNHVEMTLLK
;
A
#
# COMPACT_ATOMS: atom_id res chain seq x y z
N ASN A 1 1.65 -1.27 -10.53
CA ASN A 1 0.27 -0.74 -10.62
C ASN A 1 -0.66 -1.94 -10.55
N VAL A 2 -1.57 -1.95 -9.57
CA VAL A 2 -2.47 -3.09 -9.28
C VAL A 2 -3.90 -2.86 -9.78
N ARG A 3 -4.24 -1.65 -10.25
CA ARG A 3 -5.58 -1.29 -10.74
C ARG A 3 -6.72 -1.69 -9.79
N SER A 4 -6.53 -1.40 -8.50
CA SER A 4 -7.35 -1.77 -7.33
C SER A 4 -6.80 -2.96 -6.53
N LEU A 5 -6.03 -2.66 -5.48
CA LEU A 5 -5.65 -3.63 -4.47
C LEU A 5 -6.88 -4.15 -3.72
N HIS A 6 -7.91 -3.29 -3.57
CA HIS A 6 -9.20 -3.66 -2.99
C HIS A 6 -9.81 -4.91 -3.65
N LEU A 7 -9.72 -5.02 -4.97
CA LEU A 7 -10.27 -6.14 -5.74
C LEU A 7 -9.29 -7.32 -5.87
N HIS A 8 -7.99 -7.05 -5.86
CA HIS A 8 -6.96 -8.02 -6.28
C HIS A 8 -6.05 -8.49 -5.15
N ILE A 9 -6.36 -8.19 -3.88
CA ILE A 9 -5.51 -8.55 -2.74
C ILE A 9 -5.22 -10.05 -2.66
N VAL A 10 -6.20 -10.92 -2.95
CA VAL A 10 -6.01 -12.38 -2.91
C VAL A 10 -4.99 -12.83 -3.96
N ASP A 11 -5.10 -12.30 -5.18
CA ASP A 11 -4.17 -12.63 -6.27
C ASP A 11 -2.76 -12.11 -5.94
N VAL A 12 -2.65 -10.84 -5.51
CA VAL A 12 -1.39 -10.20 -5.13
C VAL A 12 -0.70 -10.94 -3.99
N ALA A 13 -1.44 -11.29 -2.93
CA ALA A 13 -0.90 -12.01 -1.78
C ALA A 13 -0.51 -13.46 -2.12
N SER A 14 -0.99 -14.01 -3.25
CA SER A 14 -0.64 -15.36 -3.70
C SER A 14 0.56 -15.38 -4.64
N ASP A 15 0.85 -14.27 -5.34
CA ASP A 15 1.87 -14.15 -6.37
C ASP A 15 3.28 -14.45 -5.86
N TYR A 16 4.04 -15.21 -6.67
CA TYR A 16 5.39 -15.63 -6.31
C TYR A 16 6.38 -14.47 -6.26
N ASN A 17 6.32 -13.56 -7.23
CA ASN A 17 7.25 -12.44 -7.33
C ASN A 17 7.01 -11.45 -6.20
N VAL A 18 5.75 -11.22 -5.83
CA VAL A 18 5.38 -10.40 -4.67
C VAL A 18 5.99 -10.97 -3.39
N LYS A 19 5.86 -12.29 -3.16
CA LYS A 19 6.45 -12.96 -1.98
C LYS A 19 7.98 -12.98 -2.00
N ALA A 20 8.59 -13.10 -3.19
CA ALA A 20 10.03 -13.16 -3.34
C ALA A 20 10.68 -11.79 -3.11
N ALA A 21 10.03 -10.70 -3.51
CA ALA A 21 10.54 -9.34 -3.37
C ALA A 21 10.69 -8.90 -1.90
N ASP A 22 11.74 -8.15 -1.60
CA ASP A 22 11.96 -7.61 -0.26
C ASP A 22 11.06 -6.40 0.04
N ILE A 23 10.76 -5.62 -1.01
CA ILE A 23 9.87 -4.47 -0.97
C ILE A 23 8.93 -4.53 -2.16
N ASN A 24 7.63 -4.37 -1.92
CA ASN A 24 6.64 -4.19 -2.97
C ASN A 24 5.97 -2.83 -2.84
N ILE A 25 5.86 -2.10 -3.95
CA ILE A 25 5.14 -0.82 -4.01
C ILE A 25 4.00 -0.96 -5.00
N PHE A 26 2.77 -0.88 -4.49
CA PHE A 26 1.57 -0.90 -5.30
C PHE A 26 0.97 0.50 -5.36
N VAL A 27 0.67 0.93 -6.57
CA VAL A 27 -0.06 2.17 -6.87
C VAL A 27 -1.40 1.82 -7.49
N GLU A 28 -2.33 2.76 -7.38
CA GLU A 28 -3.75 2.56 -7.67
C GLU A 28 -4.35 1.48 -6.77
N THR A 29 -4.10 1.58 -5.46
CA THR A 29 -4.63 0.61 -4.49
C THR A 29 -6.14 0.69 -4.37
N ALA A 30 -6.69 1.87 -4.65
CA ALA A 30 -8.08 2.22 -4.45
C ALA A 30 -8.56 1.95 -3.02
N LEU A 31 -7.66 1.97 -2.03
CA LEU A 31 -7.99 1.78 -0.61
C LEU A 31 -8.38 3.10 0.05
N CYS A 32 -9.17 3.01 1.13
CA CYS A 32 -9.61 4.16 1.91
C CYS A 32 -9.51 3.92 3.42
N SER A 33 -9.70 4.97 4.22
CA SER A 33 -9.54 4.95 5.68
C SER A 33 -10.53 4.05 6.41
N ASN A 34 -11.60 3.62 5.72
CA ASN A 34 -12.58 2.69 6.25
C ASN A 34 -12.19 1.22 6.00
N ASP A 35 -11.17 0.97 5.18
CA ASP A 35 -10.64 -0.37 4.94
C ASP A 35 -9.72 -0.79 6.08
N ASP A 36 -10.05 -1.94 6.69
CA ASP A 36 -9.23 -2.57 7.71
C ASP A 36 -7.88 -3.02 7.13
N ASN A 37 -6.78 -2.66 7.81
CA ASN A 37 -5.44 -3.07 7.42
C ASN A 37 -5.26 -4.58 7.45
N GLU A 38 -5.91 -5.31 8.36
CA GLU A 38 -5.75 -6.75 8.50
C GLU A 38 -6.17 -7.49 7.21
N LEU A 39 -7.16 -6.97 6.49
CA LEU A 39 -7.64 -7.53 5.22
C LEU A 39 -6.63 -7.41 4.07
N TYR A 40 -5.70 -6.47 4.17
CA TYR A 40 -4.68 -6.21 3.14
C TYR A 40 -3.29 -6.63 3.58
N GLN A 41 -3.16 -7.28 4.73
CA GLN A 41 -1.89 -7.77 5.21
C GLN A 41 -1.39 -8.92 4.32
N ILE A 42 -0.15 -8.82 3.84
CA ILE A 42 0.54 -9.95 3.18
C ILE A 42 1.43 -10.61 4.24
N PRO A 43 1.29 -11.93 4.49
CA PRO A 43 2.10 -12.61 5.50
C PRO A 43 3.61 -12.44 5.25
N GLY A 44 4.35 -12.06 6.28
CA GLY A 44 5.80 -11.83 6.21
C GLY A 44 6.20 -10.41 5.79
N PHE A 45 5.25 -9.49 5.66
CA PHE A 45 5.49 -8.10 5.32
C PHE A 45 4.79 -7.14 6.29
N GLN A 46 5.43 -6.01 6.56
CA GLN A 46 4.87 -4.81 7.16
C GLN A 46 4.16 -3.98 6.08
N LEU A 47 2.97 -3.46 6.37
CA LEU A 47 2.15 -2.67 5.44
C LEU A 47 2.14 -1.18 5.84
N PHE A 48 2.57 -0.32 4.92
CA PHE A 48 2.44 1.13 5.02
C PHE A 48 1.52 1.65 3.92
N ARG A 49 0.47 2.38 4.31
CA ARG A 49 -0.56 2.89 3.37
C ARG A 49 -0.52 4.39 3.26
N ASN A 50 -0.70 4.86 2.04
CA ASN A 50 -1.07 6.22 1.71
C ASN A 50 -2.37 6.18 0.92
N ASP A 51 -3.50 6.20 1.63
CA ASP A 51 -4.81 6.26 1.00
C ASP A 51 -5.08 7.68 0.50
N PHE A 52 -5.69 7.83 -0.67
CA PHE A 52 -6.04 9.14 -1.21
C PHE A 52 -7.55 9.34 -1.24
N ILE A 53 -8.02 10.20 -0.34
CA ILE A 53 -9.45 10.42 -0.06
C ILE A 53 -9.66 11.92 0.12
N PRO A 54 -9.87 12.69 -0.96
CA PRO A 54 -10.11 14.12 -0.87
C PRO A 54 -11.46 14.44 -0.23
N ASP A 55 -12.52 13.68 -0.54
CA ASP A 55 -13.92 14.01 -0.17
C ASP A 55 -14.68 12.83 0.46
N GLY A 56 -13.99 11.98 1.22
CA GLY A 56 -14.60 10.79 1.86
C GLY A 56 -15.01 9.67 0.91
N THR A 57 -14.81 9.84 -0.40
CA THR A 57 -15.14 8.86 -1.44
C THR A 57 -13.90 8.06 -1.83
N ARG A 58 -14.06 6.74 -2.02
CA ARG A 58 -13.00 5.87 -2.55
C ARG A 58 -12.61 6.35 -3.95
N THR A 59 -11.32 6.57 -4.16
CA THR A 59 -10.78 6.95 -5.47
C THR A 59 -9.94 5.80 -6.04
N PRO A 60 -9.58 5.82 -7.33
CA PRO A 60 -8.60 4.88 -7.87
C PRO A 60 -7.18 5.08 -7.33
N TYR A 61 -6.91 6.20 -6.68
CA TYR A 61 -5.60 6.55 -6.16
C TYR A 61 -5.27 5.77 -4.87
N GLY A 62 -4.05 5.96 -4.39
CA GLY A 62 -3.52 5.32 -3.20
C GLY A 62 -2.26 4.51 -3.50
N THR A 63 -1.37 4.48 -2.52
CA THR A 63 -0.14 3.70 -2.54
C THR A 63 -0.08 2.78 -1.32
N ALA A 64 0.35 1.53 -1.51
CA ALA A 64 0.66 0.58 -0.44
C ALA A 64 2.10 0.11 -0.61
N VAL A 65 2.89 0.23 0.46
CA VAL A 65 4.26 -0.24 0.53
C VAL A 65 4.30 -1.43 1.48
N TYR A 66 4.74 -2.57 0.96
CA TYR A 66 5.01 -3.77 1.75
C TYR A 66 6.51 -3.94 1.90
N VAL A 67 6.98 -4.10 3.13
CA VAL A 67 8.40 -4.32 3.46
C VAL A 67 8.52 -5.63 4.21
N LYS A 68 9.43 -6.54 3.84
CA LYS A 68 9.57 -7.81 4.57
C LYS A 68 9.88 -7.58 6.06
N ASP A 69 9.26 -8.39 6.92
CA ASP A 69 9.36 -8.27 8.37
C ASP A 69 10.80 -8.41 8.92
N ASN A 70 11.67 -9.09 8.18
CA ASN A 70 13.07 -9.28 8.56
C ASN A 70 14.00 -8.14 8.13
N MET A 71 13.46 -7.07 7.52
CA MET A 71 14.22 -5.89 7.15
C MET A 71 14.17 -4.83 8.26
N GLN A 72 15.33 -4.24 8.56
CA GLN A 72 15.40 -3.07 9.41
C GLN A 72 15.21 -1.80 8.57
N LEU A 73 14.13 -1.06 8.82
CA LEU A 73 13.90 0.24 8.20
C LEU A 73 14.73 1.32 8.91
N ILE A 74 15.49 2.09 8.13
CA ILE A 74 16.14 3.32 8.61
C ILE A 74 15.11 4.46 8.63
N LEU A 75 14.22 4.45 7.65
CA LEU A 75 13.17 5.44 7.41
C LEU A 75 11.87 4.72 7.03
N GLU A 76 10.75 5.15 7.60
CA GLU A 76 9.44 4.52 7.36
C GLU A 76 8.70 5.23 6.21
N PRO A 77 8.01 4.49 5.33
CA PRO A 77 7.11 5.10 4.36
C PRO A 77 6.00 5.87 5.06
N SER A 78 5.84 7.14 4.67
CA SER A 78 4.88 8.07 5.27
C SER A 78 4.09 8.82 4.20
N ARG A 79 2.85 9.15 4.54
CA ARG A 79 1.94 9.94 3.71
C ARG A 79 2.37 11.42 3.66
N CYS A 80 2.42 12.02 2.48
CA CYS A 80 2.75 13.43 2.29
C CYS A 80 1.91 14.11 1.20
N ASN A 81 0.64 13.74 1.06
CA ASN A 81 -0.23 14.30 0.02
C ASN A 81 -0.37 15.83 0.17
N TYR A 82 -0.19 16.58 -0.92
CA TYR A 82 -0.22 18.05 -0.93
C TYR A 82 -0.81 18.56 -2.25
N ASN A 83 -1.71 19.55 -2.19
CA ASN A 83 -2.37 20.15 -3.37
C ASN A 83 -2.91 19.09 -4.37
N HIS A 84 -3.60 18.07 -3.86
CA HIS A 84 -4.13 16.93 -4.65
C HIS A 84 -3.09 16.06 -5.35
N VAL A 85 -1.81 16.22 -5.03
CA VAL A 85 -0.74 15.32 -5.45
C VAL A 85 -0.53 14.28 -4.35
N GLU A 86 -0.64 13.00 -4.71
CA GLU A 86 -0.30 11.90 -3.83
C GLU A 86 1.22 11.70 -3.78
N MET A 87 1.78 11.66 -2.57
CA MET A 87 3.22 11.43 -2.36
C MET A 87 3.45 10.54 -1.16
N THR A 88 4.27 9.51 -1.34
CA THR A 88 4.77 8.65 -0.26
C THR A 88 6.27 8.91 -0.08
N LEU A 89 6.67 9.32 1.11
CA LEU A 89 8.05 9.68 1.43
C LEU A 89 8.65 8.67 2.40
N LEU A 90 9.91 8.30 2.19
CA LEU A 90 10.70 7.56 3.17
C LEU A 90 11.28 8.59 4.14
N LYS A 91 10.80 8.60 5.39
CA LYS A 91 11.16 9.59 6.42
C LYS A 91 11.81 9.00 7.65
#